data_AF-A0A328VHQ6-F1
#
_entry.id   AF-A0A328VHQ6-F1
#
_cell.length_a   1.000
_cell.length_b   1.000
_cell.length_c   1.000
_cell.angle_alpha   90.00
_cell.angle_beta   90.00
_cell.angle_gamma   90.00
#
_symmetry.space_group_name_H-M   'P 1'
#
loop_
_entity.id
_entity.type
_entity.pdbx_description
1 polymer ?
#
loop_
_entity_poly.entity_id
_entity_poly.type
_entity_poly.pdbx_seq_one_letter_code
_entity_poly.pdbx_strand_id
1 'polypeptide(L)'
;MSSDAQARQGRQPAQEIERLLAEIEQLPDPQMRALAEELVRALVALYGEGLRRIVERLTAAEGTRTLFPAAGPRLLELLASDELVAGLLLLHDLHPVPLQERVERALEELRPVVRGHGGELVLLRVAEGVVWLRLTGSGSGCAASLQYLRQRIEEAVYRAAPDLCGLEIEEGDEVAGMPARGGTPVPVVFVPRRRGGSLAAMATPQTETSLRGE
;
A
#
# COMPACT_ATOMS: atom_id res chain seq x y z
N MET A 1 28.86 29.88 -0.57
CA MET A 1 28.99 28.92 0.57
C MET A 1 27.64 28.43 1.11
N SER A 2 26.48 28.98 0.71
CA SER A 2 25.17 28.41 1.11
C SER A 2 24.66 27.25 0.24
N SER A 3 25.18 27.06 -0.98
CA SER A 3 24.65 26.06 -1.92
C SER A 3 24.98 24.60 -1.55
N ASP A 4 26.10 24.34 -0.87
CA ASP A 4 26.51 22.98 -0.48
C ASP A 4 25.84 22.48 0.81
N ALA A 5 25.30 23.39 1.63
CA ALA A 5 24.57 23.03 2.85
C ALA A 5 23.15 22.52 2.52
N GLN A 6 22.45 23.12 1.54
CA GLN A 6 21.16 22.61 1.06
C GLN A 6 21.28 21.27 0.31
N ALA A 7 22.40 21.02 -0.38
CA ALA A 7 22.61 19.76 -1.12
C ALA A 7 22.83 18.54 -0.19
N ARG A 8 23.28 18.75 1.04
CA ARG A 8 23.48 17.68 2.05
C ARG A 8 22.24 17.39 2.90
N GLN A 9 21.24 18.28 2.89
CA GLN A 9 19.99 18.13 3.66
C GLN A 9 19.00 17.14 3.02
N GLY A 10 19.30 16.61 1.81
CA GLY A 10 18.30 16.00 0.92
C GLY A 10 18.57 14.57 0.47
N ARG A 11 19.18 13.70 1.29
CA ARG A 11 18.86 12.27 1.17
C ARG A 11 17.61 12.05 2.00
N GLN A 12 16.45 11.97 1.35
CA GLN A 12 15.21 11.66 2.06
C GLN A 12 15.42 10.37 2.85
N PRO A 13 15.13 10.33 4.17
CA PRO A 13 15.33 9.13 4.98
C PRO A 13 14.73 7.86 4.34
N ALA A 14 13.60 8.00 3.64
CA ALA A 14 12.97 6.94 2.86
C ALA A 14 13.88 6.38 1.75
N GLN A 15 14.53 7.24 0.94
CA GLN A 15 15.43 6.81 -0.14
C GLN A 15 16.68 6.10 0.39
N GLU A 16 17.18 6.53 1.55
CA GLU A 16 18.30 5.87 2.22
C GLU A 16 17.90 4.46 2.68
N ILE A 17 16.71 4.33 3.28
CA ILE A 17 16.15 3.04 3.70
C ILE A 17 15.96 2.13 2.48
N GLU A 18 15.37 2.62 1.39
CA GLU A 18 15.19 1.85 0.15
C GLU A 18 16.52 1.37 -0.43
N ARG A 19 17.54 2.23 -0.46
CA ARG A 19 18.88 1.84 -0.92
C ARG A 19 19.45 0.72 -0.04
N LEU A 20 19.40 0.89 1.28
CA LEU A 20 19.94 -0.09 2.23
C LEU A 20 19.20 -1.44 2.15
N LEU A 21 17.87 -1.42 1.99
CA LEU A 21 17.08 -2.63 1.79
C LEU A 21 17.48 -3.34 0.50
N ALA A 22 17.65 -2.61 -0.61
CA ALA A 22 18.10 -3.19 -1.88
C ALA A 22 19.52 -3.78 -1.78
N GLU A 23 20.41 -3.16 -1.01
CA GLU A 23 21.75 -3.70 -0.72
C GLU A 23 21.67 -4.99 0.10
N ILE A 24 20.82 -5.03 1.14
CA ILE A 24 20.58 -6.22 1.97
C ILE A 24 20.06 -7.38 1.12
N GLU A 25 19.07 -7.15 0.24
CA GLU A 25 18.53 -8.18 -0.65
C GLU A 25 19.59 -8.81 -1.57
N GLN A 26 20.61 -8.03 -1.95
CA GLN A 26 21.71 -8.49 -2.82
C GLN A 26 22.84 -9.20 -2.08
N LEU A 27 22.83 -9.22 -0.74
CA LEU A 27 23.85 -9.95 0.03
C LEU A 27 23.84 -11.43 -0.35
N PRO A 28 25.00 -12.08 -0.59
CA PRO A 28 25.04 -13.48 -0.99
C PRO A 28 24.64 -14.45 0.13
N ASP A 29 24.84 -14.06 1.39
CA ASP A 29 24.57 -14.89 2.57
C ASP A 29 23.09 -14.79 3.02
N PRO A 30 22.31 -15.88 2.90
CA PRO A 30 20.91 -15.89 3.34
C PRO A 30 20.73 -15.69 4.84
N GLN A 31 21.70 -16.09 5.67
CA GLN A 31 21.62 -15.88 7.13
C GLN A 31 21.78 -14.40 7.48
N MET A 32 22.70 -13.70 6.81
CA MET A 32 22.89 -12.27 6.99
C MET A 32 21.65 -11.46 6.57
N ARG A 33 20.99 -11.85 5.47
CA ARG A 33 19.72 -11.24 5.04
C ARG A 33 18.62 -11.44 6.08
N ALA A 34 18.44 -12.67 6.57
CA ALA A 34 17.44 -12.98 7.59
C ALA A 34 17.69 -12.20 8.91
N LEU A 35 18.94 -12.08 9.34
CA LEU A 35 19.29 -11.31 10.54
C LEU A 35 18.99 -9.81 10.37
N ALA A 36 19.27 -9.25 9.20
CA ALA A 36 18.96 -7.85 8.91
C ALA A 36 17.43 -7.61 8.89
N GLU A 37 16.65 -8.52 8.28
CA GLU A 37 15.19 -8.48 8.32
C GLU A 37 14.64 -8.58 9.76
N GLU A 38 15.20 -9.46 10.58
CA GLU A 38 14.82 -9.61 11.98
C GLU A 38 15.11 -8.34 12.79
N LEU A 39 16.26 -7.70 12.58
CA LEU A 39 16.60 -6.43 13.20
C LEU A 39 15.61 -5.32 12.81
N VAL A 40 15.30 -5.18 11.52
CA VAL A 40 14.34 -4.18 11.03
C VAL A 40 12.96 -4.44 11.63
N ARG A 41 12.51 -5.70 11.64
CA ARG A 41 11.24 -6.09 12.28
C ARG A 41 11.20 -5.72 13.77
N ALA A 42 12.28 -5.99 14.50
CA ALA A 42 12.38 -5.66 15.92
C ALA A 42 12.35 -4.15 16.17
N LEU A 43 13.05 -3.36 15.35
CA LEU A 43 13.06 -1.90 15.44
C LEU A 43 11.68 -1.30 15.14
N VAL A 44 11.03 -1.74 14.05
CA VAL A 44 9.67 -1.29 13.69
C VAL A 44 8.68 -1.65 14.80
N ALA A 45 8.77 -2.85 15.38
CA ALA A 45 7.93 -3.25 16.51
C ALA A 45 8.15 -2.37 17.75
N LEU A 46 9.41 -2.03 18.07
CA LEU A 46 9.74 -1.15 19.20
C LEU A 46 9.16 0.26 19.02
N TYR A 47 9.34 0.85 17.83
CA TYR A 47 8.80 2.18 17.53
C TYR A 47 7.27 2.18 17.51
N GLY A 48 6.65 1.14 16.94
CA GLY A 48 5.20 0.98 16.94
C GLY A 48 4.61 0.91 18.35
N GLU A 49 5.25 0.17 19.25
CA GLU A 49 4.85 0.11 20.66
C GLU A 49 4.97 1.47 21.36
N GLY A 50 6.04 2.22 21.08
CA GLY A 50 6.22 3.59 21.58
C GLY A 50 5.12 4.54 21.09
N LEU A 51 4.86 4.53 19.79
CA LEU A 51 3.82 5.37 19.15
C LEU A 51 2.43 5.03 19.65
N ARG A 52 2.10 3.74 19.77
CA ARG A 52 0.82 3.26 20.32
C ARG A 52 0.59 3.84 21.71
N ARG A 53 1.58 3.76 22.60
CA ARG A 53 1.50 4.34 23.95
C ARG A 53 1.32 5.85 23.93
N ILE A 54 1.99 6.56 23.01
CA ILE A 54 1.80 8.01 22.86
C ILE A 54 0.36 8.32 22.47
N VAL A 55 -0.16 7.66 21.43
CA VAL A 55 -1.54 7.84 20.96
C VAL A 55 -2.55 7.53 22.05
N GLU A 56 -2.39 6.40 22.76
CA GLU A 56 -3.24 6.04 23.89
C GLU A 56 -3.24 7.09 25.00
N ARG A 57 -2.09 7.68 25.32
CA ARG A 57 -2.01 8.74 26.33
C ARG A 57 -2.64 10.03 25.87
N LEU A 58 -2.54 10.37 24.58
CA LEU A 58 -3.17 11.55 24.00
C LEU A 58 -4.70 11.42 24.04
N THR A 59 -5.24 10.25 23.70
CA THR A 59 -6.69 10.02 23.66
C THR A 59 -7.28 9.70 25.03
N ALA A 60 -6.54 9.08 25.95
CA ALA A 60 -6.99 8.79 27.32
C ALA A 60 -7.13 10.04 28.22
N ALA A 61 -6.64 11.21 27.80
CA ALA A 61 -6.70 12.45 28.57
C ALA A 61 -8.13 12.98 28.81
N GLU A 62 -9.16 12.35 28.20
CA GLU A 62 -10.57 12.71 28.34
C GLU A 62 -11.14 12.52 29.76
N GLY A 63 -10.46 11.77 30.64
CA GLY A 63 -10.94 11.48 32.00
C GLY A 63 -10.57 12.49 33.10
N THR A 64 -9.71 13.50 32.83
CA THR A 64 -9.12 14.32 33.92
C THR A 64 -9.51 15.79 33.81
N ARG A 65 -10.62 16.20 34.44
CA ARG A 65 -10.96 17.59 34.88
C ARG A 65 -10.32 18.76 34.10
N THR A 66 -10.37 18.76 32.77
CA THR A 66 -9.98 19.90 31.95
C THR A 66 -11.22 20.55 31.35
N LEU A 67 -11.17 21.88 31.18
CA LEU A 67 -12.27 22.70 30.66
C LEU A 67 -12.60 22.41 29.17
N PHE A 68 -11.85 21.53 28.51
CA PHE A 68 -11.99 21.15 27.11
C PHE A 68 -11.96 19.63 26.96
N PRO A 69 -13.10 18.93 27.07
CA PRO A 69 -13.20 17.55 26.60
C PRO A 69 -12.91 17.51 25.09
N ALA A 70 -12.20 16.48 24.62
CA ALA A 70 -11.76 16.27 23.22
C ALA A 70 -10.51 17.02 22.71
N ALA A 71 -9.60 17.47 23.58
CA ALA A 71 -8.29 17.98 23.13
C ALA A 71 -7.41 16.88 22.48
N GLY A 72 -7.49 15.65 22.98
CA GLY A 72 -6.72 14.49 22.50
C GLY A 72 -7.02 14.11 21.04
N PRO A 73 -8.28 13.79 20.70
CA PRO A 73 -8.67 13.46 19.32
C PRO A 73 -8.31 14.56 18.33
N ARG A 74 -8.54 15.83 18.67
CA ARG A 74 -8.19 16.97 17.81
C ARG A 74 -6.68 17.09 17.55
N LEU A 75 -5.86 16.81 18.57
CA LEU A 75 -4.41 16.81 18.40
C LEU A 75 -3.95 15.65 17.52
N LEU A 76 -4.58 14.48 17.66
CA LEU A 76 -4.31 13.33 16.79
C LEU A 76 -4.70 13.60 15.33
N GLU A 77 -5.83 14.26 15.09
CA GLU A 77 -6.24 14.74 13.76
C GLU A 77 -5.22 15.74 13.18
N LEU A 78 -4.72 16.67 14.01
CA LEU A 78 -3.68 17.62 13.59
C LEU A 78 -2.37 16.90 13.22
N LEU A 79 -1.96 15.89 14.00
CA LEU A 79 -0.78 15.08 13.68
C LEU A 79 -0.98 14.32 12.36
N ALA A 80 -2.17 13.74 12.14
CA ALA A 80 -2.49 13.05 10.90
C ALA A 80 -2.63 13.97 9.68
N SER A 81 -2.59 15.30 9.86
CA SER A 81 -2.55 16.25 8.74
C SER A 81 -1.14 16.44 8.15
N ASP A 82 -0.09 16.02 8.88
CA ASP A 82 1.27 15.96 8.36
C ASP A 82 1.49 14.64 7.62
N GLU A 83 1.96 14.71 6.37
CA GLU A 83 2.09 13.55 5.47
C GLU A 83 3.05 12.48 6.02
N LEU A 84 4.17 12.90 6.62
CA LEU A 84 5.16 11.97 7.16
C LEU A 84 4.62 11.31 8.43
N VAL A 85 3.99 12.08 9.31
CA VAL A 85 3.38 11.55 10.54
C VAL A 85 2.22 10.63 10.23
N ALA A 86 1.35 10.99 9.27
CA ALA A 86 0.27 10.14 8.80
C ALA A 86 0.79 8.78 8.29
N GLY A 87 1.87 8.80 7.50
CA GLY A 87 2.54 7.58 7.03
C GLY A 87 3.07 6.70 8.17
N LEU A 88 3.69 7.30 9.19
CA LEU A 88 4.14 6.57 10.39
C LEU A 88 2.98 5.97 11.20
N LEU A 89 1.89 6.72 11.35
CA LEU A 89 0.69 6.22 12.03
C LEU A 89 0.07 5.06 11.25
N LEU A 90 0.01 5.14 9.92
CA LEU A 90 -0.49 4.06 9.07
C LEU A 90 0.37 2.80 9.14
N LEU A 91 1.70 2.93 9.12
CA LEU A 91 2.63 1.80 9.26
C LEU A 91 2.38 0.98 10.54
N HIS A 92 1.79 1.61 11.55
CA HIS A 92 1.55 1.00 12.86
C HIS A 92 0.06 0.80 13.19
N ASP A 93 -0.85 0.97 12.23
CA ASP A 93 -2.31 0.86 12.41
C ASP A 93 -2.88 1.85 13.47
N LEU A 94 -2.27 3.03 13.59
CA LEU A 94 -2.61 4.07 14.57
C LEU A 94 -3.28 5.31 13.94
N HIS A 95 -3.58 5.28 12.65
CA HIS A 95 -4.18 6.43 11.97
C HIS A 95 -5.61 6.69 12.49
N PRO A 96 -5.98 7.94 12.83
CA PRO A 96 -7.28 8.24 13.44
C PRO A 96 -8.47 7.96 12.52
N VAL A 97 -8.26 8.06 11.21
CA VAL A 97 -9.27 7.77 10.19
C VAL A 97 -9.09 6.34 9.67
N PRO A 98 -10.10 5.46 9.79
CA PRO A 98 -10.00 4.09 9.34
C PRO A 98 -9.87 3.99 7.81
N LEU A 99 -9.35 2.86 7.32
CA LEU A 99 -9.15 2.59 5.89
C LEU A 99 -10.41 2.87 5.05
N GLN A 100 -11.55 2.32 5.47
CA GLN A 100 -12.80 2.48 4.74
C GLN A 100 -13.18 3.95 4.57
N GLU A 101 -13.10 4.75 5.63
CA GLU A 101 -13.46 6.18 5.58
C GLU A 101 -12.48 6.98 4.72
N ARG A 102 -11.18 6.66 4.76
CA ARG A 102 -10.19 7.29 3.85
C ARG A 102 -10.48 6.99 2.39
N VAL A 103 -10.84 5.74 2.08
CA VAL A 103 -11.23 5.32 0.74
C VAL A 103 -12.52 6.04 0.32
N GLU A 104 -13.56 6.05 1.16
CA GLU A 104 -14.82 6.74 0.88
C GLU A 104 -14.60 8.21 0.55
N ARG A 105 -13.80 8.93 1.34
CA ARG A 105 -13.44 10.33 1.07
C ARG A 105 -12.78 10.51 -0.30
N ALA A 106 -11.84 9.63 -0.66
CA ALA A 106 -11.18 9.69 -1.97
C ALA A 106 -12.16 9.42 -3.13
N LEU A 107 -13.12 8.52 -2.93
CA LEU A 107 -14.16 8.24 -3.93
C LEU A 107 -15.13 9.42 -4.08
N GLU A 108 -15.52 10.07 -2.99
CA GLU A 108 -16.37 11.27 -3.03
C GLU A 108 -15.74 12.39 -3.87
N GLU A 109 -14.43 12.62 -3.72
CA GLU A 109 -13.69 13.60 -4.52
C GLU A 109 -13.66 13.24 -6.02
N LEU A 110 -13.70 11.95 -6.36
CA LEU A 110 -13.70 11.47 -7.73
C LEU A 110 -15.08 11.40 -8.39
N ARG A 111 -16.16 11.32 -7.62
CA ARG A 111 -17.53 11.22 -8.16
C ARG A 111 -17.86 12.30 -9.20
N PRO A 112 -17.50 13.59 -9.04
CA PRO A 112 -17.72 14.60 -10.06
C PRO A 112 -17.02 14.28 -11.39
N VAL A 113 -15.78 13.79 -11.33
CA VAL A 113 -14.99 13.41 -12.52
C VAL A 113 -15.64 12.22 -13.21
N VAL A 114 -16.04 11.20 -12.44
CA VAL A 114 -16.68 9.98 -12.96
C VAL A 114 -18.03 10.31 -13.61
N ARG A 115 -18.87 11.11 -12.93
CA ARG A 115 -20.16 11.58 -13.47
C ARG A 115 -19.99 12.42 -14.74
N GLY A 116 -18.94 13.24 -14.82
CA GLY A 116 -18.60 14.00 -16.03
C GLY A 116 -18.32 13.12 -17.26
N HIS A 117 -17.96 11.85 -17.05
CA HIS A 117 -17.76 10.84 -18.09
C HIS A 117 -18.96 9.89 -18.25
N GLY A 118 -20.11 10.22 -17.66
CA GLY A 118 -21.34 9.43 -17.74
C GLY A 118 -21.38 8.20 -16.83
N GLY A 119 -20.39 8.03 -15.94
CA GLY A 119 -20.31 6.88 -15.05
C GLY A 119 -20.79 7.15 -13.63
N GLU A 120 -20.89 6.08 -12.86
CA GLU A 120 -21.09 6.11 -11.41
C GLU A 120 -20.10 5.18 -10.70
N LEU A 121 -19.58 5.63 -9.55
CA LEU A 121 -18.59 4.93 -8.76
C LEU A 121 -19.18 4.56 -7.40
N VAL A 122 -19.23 3.26 -7.11
CA VAL A 122 -19.82 2.71 -5.89
C VAL A 122 -18.78 1.86 -5.14
N LEU A 123 -18.64 2.10 -3.84
CA LEU A 123 -17.89 1.21 -2.94
C LEU A 123 -18.74 0.00 -2.60
N LEU A 124 -18.27 -1.21 -2.95
CA LEU A 124 -19.00 -2.45 -2.66
C LEU A 124 -18.67 -2.98 -1.27
N ARG A 125 -17.38 -3.08 -0.95
CA ARG A 125 -16.89 -3.55 0.35
C ARG A 125 -15.42 -3.22 0.53
N VAL A 126 -14.99 -3.21 1.80
CA VAL A 126 -13.59 -3.21 2.22
C VAL A 126 -13.40 -4.39 3.17
N ALA A 127 -12.47 -5.29 2.86
CA ALA A 127 -12.20 -6.47 3.68
C ALA A 127 -10.75 -6.93 3.49
N GLU A 128 -10.08 -7.33 4.56
CA GLU A 128 -8.69 -7.82 4.54
C GLU A 128 -7.73 -6.87 3.79
N GLY A 129 -7.90 -5.56 3.96
CA GLY A 129 -7.09 -4.55 3.27
C GLY A 129 -7.32 -4.45 1.76
N VAL A 130 -8.34 -5.11 1.22
CA VAL A 130 -8.72 -5.03 -0.20
C VAL A 130 -10.00 -4.20 -0.34
N VAL A 131 -10.04 -3.33 -1.34
CA VAL A 131 -11.20 -2.50 -1.69
C VAL A 131 -11.83 -3.04 -2.97
N TRP A 132 -13.14 -3.25 -2.96
CA TRP A 132 -13.92 -3.60 -4.15
C TRP A 132 -14.82 -2.45 -4.54
N LEU A 133 -14.65 -1.97 -5.76
CA LEU A 133 -15.42 -0.88 -6.36
C LEU A 133 -16.22 -1.39 -7.55
N ARG A 134 -17.33 -0.73 -7.83
CA ARG A 134 -18.06 -0.86 -9.09
C ARG A 134 -18.05 0.46 -9.84
N LEU A 135 -17.70 0.40 -11.11
CA LEU A 135 -17.82 1.49 -12.06
C LEU A 135 -18.90 1.13 -13.09
N THR A 136 -20.02 1.86 -13.07
CA THR A 136 -21.15 1.70 -14.01
C THR A 136 -21.20 2.88 -14.99
N GLY A 137 -21.98 2.77 -16.08
CA GLY A 137 -22.28 3.87 -17.01
C GLY A 137 -21.13 4.35 -17.90
N SER A 138 -19.91 3.85 -17.70
CA SER A 138 -18.73 4.19 -18.49
C SER A 138 -18.65 3.46 -19.85
N GLY A 139 -19.59 2.55 -20.13
CA GLY A 139 -19.67 1.75 -21.36
C GLY A 139 -20.07 2.52 -22.63
N SER A 140 -20.54 3.77 -22.52
CA SER A 140 -20.72 4.68 -23.67
C SER A 140 -19.45 5.47 -24.02
N GLY A 141 -18.40 5.38 -23.20
CA GLY A 141 -17.11 6.02 -23.41
C GLY A 141 -16.16 5.13 -24.21
N CYS A 142 -15.28 5.76 -25.01
CA CYS A 142 -14.17 5.06 -25.67
C CYS A 142 -13.34 4.27 -24.62
N ALA A 143 -12.76 3.13 -25.01
CA ALA A 143 -11.87 2.33 -24.14
C ALA A 143 -10.76 3.16 -23.48
N ALA A 144 -10.30 4.23 -24.14
CA ALA A 144 -9.34 5.18 -23.58
C ALA A 144 -9.90 5.95 -22.36
N SER A 145 -11.18 6.31 -22.37
CA SER A 145 -11.85 6.99 -21.25
C SER A 145 -12.02 6.08 -20.04
N LEU A 146 -12.34 4.80 -20.26
CA LEU A 146 -12.38 3.78 -19.21
C LEU A 146 -11.01 3.61 -18.54
N GLN A 147 -9.97 3.44 -19.35
CA GLN A 147 -8.61 3.30 -18.84
C GLN A 147 -8.15 4.54 -18.05
N TYR A 148 -8.49 5.75 -18.54
CA TYR A 148 -8.21 7.00 -17.84
C TYR A 148 -8.90 7.06 -16.47
N LEU A 149 -10.21 6.74 -16.40
CA LEU A 149 -10.95 6.72 -15.13
C LEU A 149 -10.37 5.69 -14.16
N ARG A 150 -10.01 4.50 -14.66
CA ARG A 150 -9.39 3.46 -13.84
C ARG A 150 -8.08 3.93 -13.20
N GLN A 151 -7.19 4.51 -13.99
CA GLN A 151 -5.93 5.08 -13.48
C GLN A 151 -6.19 6.19 -12.47
N ARG A 152 -7.19 7.04 -12.73
CA ARG A 152 -7.57 8.13 -11.83
C ARG A 152 -8.07 7.62 -10.49
N ILE A 153 -8.86 6.55 -10.49
CA ILE A 153 -9.36 5.87 -9.29
C ILE A 153 -8.20 5.21 -8.53
N GLU A 154 -7.37 4.41 -9.22
CA GLU A 154 -6.19 3.77 -8.62
C GLU A 154 -5.28 4.79 -7.93
N GLU A 155 -4.91 5.87 -8.62
CA GLU A 155 -4.06 6.92 -8.05
C GLU A 155 -4.68 7.61 -6.83
N ALA A 156 -5.98 7.91 -6.85
CA ALA A 156 -6.63 8.59 -5.73
C ALA A 156 -6.75 7.66 -4.51
N VAL A 157 -7.14 6.41 -4.75
CA VAL A 157 -7.31 5.41 -3.70
C VAL A 157 -5.96 5.11 -3.05
N TYR A 158 -4.90 4.82 -3.82
CA TYR A 158 -3.57 4.54 -3.23
C TYR A 158 -2.95 5.74 -2.54
N ARG A 159 -3.28 6.97 -2.97
CA ARG A 159 -2.84 8.18 -2.26
C ARG A 159 -3.53 8.33 -0.91
N ALA A 160 -4.83 8.08 -0.83
CA ALA A 160 -5.59 8.19 0.41
C ALA A 160 -5.38 6.98 1.34
N ALA A 161 -5.11 5.82 0.75
CA ALA A 161 -4.93 4.54 1.41
C ALA A 161 -3.64 3.84 0.94
N PRO A 162 -2.45 4.34 1.36
CA PRO A 162 -1.18 3.72 0.98
C PRO A 162 -0.93 2.36 1.65
N ASP A 163 -1.64 2.07 2.74
CA ASP A 163 -1.70 0.80 3.46
C ASP A 163 -2.65 -0.24 2.83
N LEU A 164 -3.25 0.09 1.68
CA LEU A 164 -4.14 -0.82 0.95
C LEU A 164 -3.37 -2.01 0.37
N CYS A 165 -3.85 -3.22 0.64
CA CYS A 165 -3.28 -4.46 0.09
C CYS A 165 -3.68 -4.72 -1.37
N GLY A 166 -4.86 -4.26 -1.79
CA GLY A 166 -5.32 -4.42 -3.17
C GLY A 166 -6.57 -3.63 -3.52
N LEU A 167 -6.75 -3.39 -4.82
CA LEU A 167 -7.90 -2.68 -5.37
C LEU A 167 -8.49 -3.45 -6.55
N GLU A 168 -9.76 -3.83 -6.42
CA GLU A 168 -10.54 -4.51 -7.45
C GLU A 168 -11.65 -3.58 -7.95
N ILE A 169 -11.73 -3.42 -9.28
CA ILE A 169 -12.72 -2.56 -9.93
C ILE A 169 -13.53 -3.43 -10.88
N GLU A 170 -14.79 -3.67 -10.52
CA GLU A 170 -15.78 -4.32 -11.36
C GLU A 170 -16.37 -3.30 -12.34
N GLU A 171 -16.35 -3.63 -13.63
CA GLU A 171 -16.97 -2.85 -14.70
C GLU A 171 -18.27 -3.55 -15.11
N GLY A 172 -19.38 -2.82 -15.16
CA GLY A 172 -20.63 -3.35 -15.70
C GLY A 172 -21.88 -2.66 -15.16
N ASP A 173 -22.91 -2.58 -16.01
CA ASP A 173 -24.24 -2.08 -15.65
C ASP A 173 -25.13 -3.17 -15.00
N GLU A 174 -24.65 -4.40 -14.89
CA GLU A 174 -25.42 -5.51 -14.34
C GLU A 174 -25.08 -5.77 -12.86
N VAL A 175 -26.12 -5.81 -12.02
CA VAL A 175 -26.10 -6.60 -10.80
C VAL A 175 -26.09 -8.06 -11.22
N ALA A 176 -24.91 -8.60 -11.54
CA ALA A 176 -24.74 -10.04 -11.69
C ALA A 176 -25.05 -10.67 -10.33
N GLY A 177 -26.20 -11.34 -10.28
CA GLY A 177 -26.67 -12.05 -9.10
C GLY A 177 -25.58 -12.96 -8.55
N MET A 178 -25.42 -12.92 -7.23
CA MET A 178 -24.52 -13.74 -6.44
C MET A 178 -24.60 -15.22 -6.86
N PRO A 179 -23.54 -15.85 -7.42
CA PRO A 179 -23.50 -17.30 -7.49
C PRO A 179 -23.18 -17.85 -6.10
N ALA A 180 -23.98 -18.82 -5.68
CA ALA A 180 -23.86 -19.50 -4.39
C ALA A 180 -22.48 -20.14 -4.18
N ARG A 181 -22.06 -20.15 -2.92
CA ARG A 181 -20.86 -20.81 -2.38
C ARG A 181 -20.64 -22.21 -2.97
N GLY A 182 -19.44 -22.46 -3.48
CA GLY A 182 -19.03 -23.80 -3.91
C GLY A 182 -17.66 -23.83 -4.57
N GLY A 183 -16.62 -23.34 -3.89
CA GLY A 183 -15.25 -23.48 -4.37
C GLY A 183 -14.25 -23.16 -3.26
N THR A 184 -13.37 -24.11 -2.97
CA THR A 184 -12.24 -23.89 -2.04
C THR A 184 -11.36 -22.75 -2.56
N PRO A 185 -10.99 -21.76 -1.73
CA PRO A 185 -10.15 -20.66 -2.18
C PRO A 185 -8.77 -21.21 -2.55
N VAL A 186 -8.38 -21.01 -3.81
CA VAL A 186 -7.00 -21.24 -4.25
C VAL A 186 -6.17 -20.04 -3.77
N PRO A 187 -5.07 -20.24 -3.02
CA PRO A 187 -4.22 -19.12 -2.62
C PRO A 187 -3.56 -18.54 -3.89
N VAL A 188 -3.85 -17.27 -4.16
CA VAL A 188 -3.20 -16.54 -5.26
C VAL A 188 -1.84 -16.07 -4.76
N VAL A 189 -0.79 -16.78 -5.15
CA VAL A 189 0.60 -16.33 -4.94
C VAL A 189 0.90 -15.27 -6.00
N PHE A 190 1.07 -14.02 -5.56
CA PHE A 190 1.52 -12.95 -6.44
C PHE A 190 2.99 -13.16 -6.81
N VAL A 191 3.27 -13.28 -8.11
CA VAL A 191 4.64 -13.28 -8.65
C VAL A 191 4.83 -11.97 -9.42
N PRO A 192 5.70 -11.05 -8.96
CA PRO A 192 5.95 -9.81 -9.67
C PRO A 192 6.60 -10.09 -11.04
N ARG A 193 6.04 -9.51 -12.09
CA ARG A 193 6.61 -9.55 -13.46
C ARG A 193 7.88 -8.70 -13.51
N ARG A 194 9.06 -9.35 -13.57
CA ARG A 194 10.33 -8.67 -13.92
C ARG A 194 10.19 -8.03 -15.30
N ARG A 195 10.26 -6.69 -15.33
CA ARG A 195 10.36 -5.90 -16.56
C ARG A 195 11.78 -6.06 -17.11
N GLY A 196 11.89 -6.76 -18.24
CA GLY A 196 12.94 -6.61 -19.26
C GLY A 196 14.41 -6.71 -18.83
N GLY A 197 15.00 -7.89 -19.01
CA GLY A 197 16.45 -8.09 -19.13
C GLY A 197 16.70 -9.31 -20.00
N SER A 198 16.97 -9.08 -21.29
CA SER A 198 17.42 -10.11 -22.23
C SER A 198 18.81 -10.58 -21.84
N LEU A 199 19.00 -11.91 -21.73
CA LEU A 199 20.26 -12.56 -22.07
C LEU A 199 19.94 -13.93 -22.65
N ALA A 200 20.09 -14.02 -23.96
CA ALA A 200 20.17 -15.27 -24.68
C ALA A 200 21.35 -16.10 -24.17
N ALA A 201 21.14 -17.42 -24.20
CA ALA A 201 22.12 -18.48 -24.40
C ALA A 201 23.35 -18.53 -23.48
N MET A 202 23.43 -19.56 -22.64
CA MET A 202 24.65 -20.37 -22.54
C MET A 202 24.29 -21.85 -22.36
N ALA A 203 24.93 -22.67 -23.18
CA ALA A 203 24.77 -24.10 -23.30
C ALA A 203 25.21 -24.84 -22.03
N THR A 204 24.48 -25.89 -21.69
CA THR A 204 24.96 -26.97 -20.81
C THR A 204 25.77 -27.97 -21.63
N PRO A 205 27.06 -28.22 -21.32
CA PRO A 205 27.76 -29.38 -21.83
C PRO A 205 27.28 -30.64 -21.11
N GLN A 206 26.85 -31.63 -21.88
CA GLN A 206 26.67 -33.00 -21.41
C GLN A 206 28.04 -33.54 -20.99
N THR A 207 28.14 -33.96 -19.73
CA THR A 207 29.29 -34.75 -19.25
C THR A 207 28.81 -36.19 -19.10
N GLU A 208 28.78 -36.93 -20.20
CA GLU A 208 28.84 -38.39 -20.16
C GLU A 208 30.32 -38.78 -20.07
N THR A 209 30.79 -39.08 -18.86
CA THR A 209 32.04 -39.83 -18.70
C THR A 209 31.71 -41.31 -18.61
N SER A 210 31.97 -41.95 -19.74
CA SER A 210 32.19 -43.39 -19.91
C SER A 210 33.16 -43.96 -18.87
N LEU A 211 32.76 -45.05 -18.21
CA LEU A 211 33.67 -46.04 -17.66
C LEU A 211 33.27 -47.42 -18.22
N ARG A 212 34.14 -47.93 -19.10
CA ARG A 212 34.21 -49.30 -19.62
C ARG A 212 35.06 -50.18 -18.68
N GLY A 213 34.75 -51.47 -18.68
CA GLY A 213 35.59 -52.58 -18.19
C GLY A 213 34.89 -53.30 -17.05
N GLU A 214 34.49 -54.58 -17.14
CA GLU A 214 35.04 -55.73 -17.88
C GLU A 214 33.97 -56.60 -18.54
#